data_AF-A0A356E487-F1
#
_entry.id   AF-A0A356E487-F1
#
_cell.length_a   1.000
_cell.length_b   1.000
_cell.length_c   1.000
_cell.angle_alpha   90.00
_cell.angle_beta   90.00
_cell.angle_gamma   90.00
#
_symmetry.space_group_name_H-M   'P 1'
#
loop_
_entity.id
_entity.type
_entity.pdbx_description
1 polymer ?
#
loop_
_entity_poly.entity_id
_entity_poly.type
_entity_poly.pdbx_seq_one_letter_code
_entity_poly.pdbx_strand_id
1 'polypeptide(L)'
;SGMIISFFLSVSSLVSSVKTEVLFDTIAQGEQQYLPYILVALPVCLVSFGFHQNVPSLVKYYDRDSSRVIKSIFFGTAIALFIYILWQLAIQGNLPRTEFGPIIEKGGDIAILLEALTKYIQTGYIGLILKFFAYMAIASSFLGVTLGLFDYIADLFKFDDSVAGRSKTALVTFLPPLFLSLLFPYGFVIAIGYAGLAATIWAAIVPALLAKASRTKFPQRSYTVYGGNFMVYFVVLFGVLNILAQLAMQFGWLPEFKG
;
A
#
# COMPACT_ATOMS: atom_id res chain seq x y z
N SER A 1 -16.64 13.50 -0.19
CA SER A 1 -16.35 14.55 -1.19
C SER A 1 -15.12 15.38 -0.85
N GLY A 2 -14.98 15.89 0.39
CA GLY A 2 -13.83 16.73 0.80
C GLY A 2 -12.44 16.17 0.49
N MET A 3 -12.18 14.88 0.80
CA MET A 3 -10.90 14.21 0.52
C MET A 3 -10.54 14.20 -0.97
N ILE A 4 -11.53 13.97 -1.84
CA ILE A 4 -11.30 13.90 -3.29
C ILE A 4 -10.97 15.30 -3.82
N ILE A 5 -11.70 16.32 -3.37
CA ILE A 5 -11.48 17.71 -3.76
C ILE A 5 -10.08 18.16 -3.29
N SER A 6 -9.72 17.90 -2.04
CA SER A 6 -8.40 18.26 -1.52
C SER A 6 -7.27 17.52 -2.23
N PHE A 7 -7.46 16.25 -2.59
CA PHE A 7 -6.51 15.50 -3.42
C PHE A 7 -6.26 16.21 -4.75
N PHE A 8 -7.31 16.49 -5.52
CA PHE A 8 -7.15 17.11 -6.84
C PHE A 8 -6.54 18.52 -6.76
N LEU A 9 -6.94 19.32 -5.77
CA LEU A 9 -6.36 20.66 -5.58
C LEU A 9 -4.87 20.59 -5.21
N SER A 10 -4.51 19.77 -4.23
CA SER A 10 -3.11 19.63 -3.79
C SER A 10 -2.24 19.03 -4.88
N VAL A 11 -2.66 17.91 -5.49
CA VAL A 11 -1.87 17.20 -6.48
C VAL A 11 -1.76 17.99 -7.78
N SER A 12 -2.83 18.64 -8.25
CA SER A 12 -2.77 19.47 -9.46
C SER A 12 -1.75 20.60 -9.31
N SER A 13 -1.75 21.28 -8.16
CA SER A 13 -0.77 22.33 -7.92
C SER A 13 0.66 21.82 -7.77
N LEU A 14 0.84 20.68 -7.10
CA LEU A 14 2.16 20.07 -6.94
C LEU A 14 2.72 19.58 -8.28
N VAL A 15 1.90 18.92 -9.09
CA VAL A 15 2.27 18.47 -10.44
C VAL A 15 2.63 19.67 -11.32
N SER A 16 1.90 20.78 -11.21
CA SER A 16 2.21 22.02 -11.93
C SER A 16 3.51 22.70 -11.45
N SER A 17 3.97 22.38 -10.25
CA SER A 17 5.21 22.94 -9.65
C SER A 17 6.42 22.02 -9.83
N VAL A 18 6.26 20.87 -10.50
CA VAL A 18 7.32 19.88 -10.70
C VAL A 18 8.51 20.50 -11.43
N LYS A 19 9.69 20.31 -10.85
CA LYS A 19 10.96 20.69 -11.45
C LYS A 19 11.60 19.45 -12.06
N THR A 20 11.88 19.49 -13.37
CA THR A 20 12.52 18.38 -14.10
C THR A 20 13.88 18.01 -13.50
N GLU A 21 14.63 19.01 -13.08
CA GLU A 21 15.92 18.87 -12.41
C GLU A 21 15.86 18.11 -11.08
N VAL A 22 14.76 18.25 -10.33
CA VAL A 22 14.51 17.50 -9.08
C VAL A 22 13.96 16.10 -9.40
N LEU A 23 13.07 16.00 -10.38
CA LEU A 23 12.45 14.73 -10.77
C LEU A 23 13.48 13.70 -11.27
N PHE A 24 14.38 14.14 -12.16
CA PHE A 24 15.45 13.30 -12.72
C PHE A 24 16.74 13.34 -11.89
N ASP A 25 16.69 13.98 -10.72
CA ASP A 25 17.81 14.14 -9.79
C ASP A 25 19.12 14.66 -10.41
N THR A 26 19.02 15.62 -11.33
CA THR A 26 20.20 16.20 -12.00
C THR A 26 20.95 17.20 -11.12
N ILE A 27 20.43 17.49 -9.91
CA ILE A 27 20.99 18.49 -8.99
C ILE A 27 21.84 17.82 -7.90
N ALA A 28 21.55 16.58 -7.51
CA ALA A 28 22.24 15.97 -6.39
C ALA A 28 23.68 15.59 -6.76
N GLN A 29 24.61 15.92 -5.87
CA GLN A 29 26.02 15.54 -5.98
C GLN A 29 26.33 14.17 -5.33
N GLY A 30 25.30 13.47 -4.84
CA GLY A 30 25.39 12.23 -4.07
C GLY A 30 25.12 10.96 -4.87
N GLU A 31 24.41 10.01 -4.26
CA GLU A 31 24.13 8.70 -4.85
C GLU A 31 23.15 8.79 -6.04
N GLN A 32 23.63 8.41 -7.22
CA GLN A 32 22.90 8.47 -8.50
C GLN A 32 22.42 7.09 -9.00
N GLN A 33 22.71 6.02 -8.25
CA GLN A 33 22.36 4.65 -8.63
C GLN A 33 21.17 4.14 -7.79
N TYR A 34 19.97 4.24 -8.36
CA TYR A 34 18.74 3.86 -7.63
C TYR A 34 18.27 2.42 -7.85
N LEU A 35 18.79 1.74 -8.86
CA LEU A 35 18.38 0.39 -9.22
C LEU A 35 18.47 -0.63 -8.05
N PRO A 36 19.49 -0.57 -7.17
CA PRO A 36 19.57 -1.47 -6.02
C PRO A 36 18.38 -1.37 -5.05
N TYR A 37 17.71 -0.22 -4.98
CA TYR A 37 16.56 0.00 -4.10
C TYR A 37 15.24 -0.57 -4.63
N ILE A 38 15.18 -1.08 -5.87
CA ILE A 38 13.96 -1.67 -6.42
C ILE A 38 13.47 -2.84 -5.57
N LEU A 39 14.40 -3.68 -5.08
CA LEU A 39 14.04 -4.84 -4.25
C LEU A 39 13.40 -4.40 -2.93
N VAL A 40 13.86 -3.29 -2.36
CA VAL A 40 13.33 -2.69 -1.13
C VAL A 40 11.88 -2.22 -1.33
N ALA A 41 11.53 -1.77 -2.53
CA ALA A 41 10.18 -1.27 -2.82
C ALA A 41 9.13 -2.38 -3.05
N LEU A 42 9.56 -3.60 -3.42
CA LEU A 42 8.63 -4.67 -3.84
C LEU A 42 7.52 -4.99 -2.81
N PRO A 43 7.82 -5.17 -1.50
CA PRO A 43 6.79 -5.50 -0.52
C PRO A 43 5.75 -4.39 -0.37
N VAL A 44 6.20 -3.13 -0.39
CA VAL A 44 5.31 -1.96 -0.31
C VAL A 44 4.43 -1.89 -1.56
N CYS A 45 5.00 -2.11 -2.75
CA CYS A 45 4.24 -2.15 -4.00
C CYS A 45 3.17 -3.25 -3.97
N LEU A 46 3.48 -4.44 -3.46
CA LEU A 46 2.50 -5.52 -3.33
C LEU A 46 1.32 -5.13 -2.42
N VAL A 47 1.60 -4.57 -1.24
CA VAL A 47 0.55 -4.15 -0.31
C VAL A 47 -0.29 -3.01 -0.88
N SER A 48 0.32 -2.13 -1.66
CA SER A 48 -0.38 -1.00 -2.30
C SER A 48 -1.49 -1.47 -3.26
N PHE A 49 -1.35 -2.66 -3.86
CA PHE A 49 -2.39 -3.26 -4.71
C PHE A 49 -3.18 -4.38 -4.00
N GLY A 50 -3.34 -4.27 -2.67
CA GLY A 50 -4.05 -5.26 -1.84
C GLY A 50 -5.58 -5.23 -1.98
N PHE A 51 -6.15 -5.67 -3.10
CA PHE A 51 -7.61 -5.79 -3.29
C PHE A 51 -8.14 -7.23 -3.23
N HIS A 52 -7.27 -8.22 -3.05
CA HIS A 52 -7.59 -9.65 -3.15
C HIS A 52 -8.73 -10.09 -2.21
N GLN A 53 -8.82 -9.50 -1.02
CA GLN A 53 -9.88 -9.76 -0.04
C GLN A 53 -11.27 -9.35 -0.56
N ASN A 54 -11.34 -8.40 -1.50
CA ASN A 54 -12.60 -7.93 -2.07
C ASN A 54 -13.07 -8.79 -3.25
N VAL A 55 -12.21 -9.65 -3.81
CA VAL A 55 -12.54 -10.46 -5.00
C VAL A 55 -13.75 -11.38 -4.76
N PRO A 56 -13.86 -12.13 -3.65
CA PRO A 56 -15.05 -12.95 -3.38
C PRO A 56 -16.34 -12.12 -3.32
N SER A 57 -16.29 -10.93 -2.72
CA SER A 57 -17.42 -10.00 -2.66
C SER A 57 -17.81 -9.49 -4.04
N LEU A 58 -16.84 -9.15 -4.91
CA LEU A 58 -17.10 -8.76 -6.30
C LEU A 58 -17.72 -9.90 -7.11
N VAL A 59 -17.24 -11.13 -6.93
CA VAL A 59 -17.80 -12.33 -7.59
C VAL A 59 -19.26 -12.54 -7.19
N LYS A 60 -19.59 -12.35 -5.91
CA LYS A 60 -20.98 -12.41 -5.43
C LYS A 60 -21.81 -11.24 -5.98
N TYR A 61 -21.29 -10.02 -5.96
CA TYR A 61 -21.98 -8.80 -6.39
C TYR A 61 -22.35 -8.82 -7.88
N TYR A 62 -21.48 -9.39 -8.72
CA TYR A 62 -21.71 -9.50 -10.16
C TYR A 62 -22.33 -10.85 -10.57
N ASP A 63 -22.96 -11.59 -9.65
CA ASP A 63 -23.62 -12.88 -9.94
C ASP A 63 -22.72 -13.88 -10.69
N ARG A 64 -21.42 -13.90 -10.34
CA ARG A 64 -20.39 -14.73 -10.96
C ARG A 64 -20.10 -14.42 -12.45
N ASP A 65 -20.51 -13.26 -12.96
CA ASP A 65 -20.10 -12.75 -14.27
C ASP A 65 -18.59 -12.41 -14.25
N SER A 66 -17.78 -13.32 -14.78
CA SER A 66 -16.32 -13.16 -14.81
C SER A 66 -15.86 -11.94 -15.60
N SER A 67 -16.60 -11.52 -16.63
CA SER A 67 -16.22 -10.36 -17.46
C SER A 67 -16.34 -9.07 -16.65
N ARG A 68 -17.44 -8.90 -15.90
CA ARG A 68 -17.65 -7.73 -15.02
C ARG A 68 -16.65 -7.72 -13.86
N VAL A 69 -16.38 -8.88 -13.26
CA VAL A 69 -15.38 -8.99 -12.18
C VAL A 69 -13.98 -8.60 -12.70
N ILE A 70 -13.55 -9.11 -13.85
CA ILE A 70 -12.23 -8.77 -14.42
C ILE A 70 -12.16 -7.28 -14.78
N LYS A 71 -13.20 -6.73 -15.41
CA LYS A 71 -13.24 -5.31 -15.76
C LYS A 71 -13.15 -4.41 -14.53
N SER A 72 -13.92 -4.69 -13.48
CA SER A 72 -13.87 -3.92 -12.23
C SER A 72 -12.50 -3.97 -11.57
N ILE A 73 -11.86 -5.14 -11.53
CA ILE A 73 -10.48 -5.29 -11.01
C ILE A 73 -9.49 -4.50 -11.88
N PHE A 74 -9.56 -4.63 -13.20
CA PHE A 74 -8.63 -3.97 -14.12
C PHE A 74 -8.75 -2.45 -14.05
N PHE A 75 -9.96 -1.90 -14.18
CA PHE A 75 -10.18 -0.45 -14.10
C PHE A 75 -9.87 0.09 -12.70
N GLY A 76 -10.24 -0.62 -11.64
CA GLY A 76 -9.89 -0.24 -10.27
C GLY A 76 -8.39 -0.17 -10.04
N THR A 77 -7.66 -1.18 -10.51
CA THR A 77 -6.19 -1.23 -10.43
C THR A 77 -5.53 -0.12 -11.27
N ALA A 78 -6.04 0.14 -12.47
CA ALA A 78 -5.53 1.20 -13.34
C ALA A 78 -5.73 2.60 -12.73
N ILE A 79 -6.89 2.85 -12.11
CA ILE A 79 -7.16 4.10 -11.38
C ILE A 79 -6.20 4.24 -10.20
N ALA A 80 -6.00 3.18 -9.41
CA ALA A 80 -5.07 3.19 -8.28
C ALA A 80 -3.63 3.48 -8.75
N LEU A 81 -3.17 2.82 -9.81
CA LEU A 81 -1.85 3.06 -10.40
C LEU A 81 -1.69 4.51 -10.86
N PHE A 82 -2.70 5.07 -11.55
CA PHE A 82 -2.66 6.47 -11.99
C PHE A 82 -2.53 7.44 -10.81
N ILE A 83 -3.29 7.21 -9.73
CA ILE A 83 -3.21 8.01 -8.51
C ILE A 83 -1.82 7.90 -7.87
N TYR A 84 -1.24 6.69 -7.82
CA TYR A 84 0.13 6.51 -7.31
C TYR A 84 1.17 7.22 -8.16
N ILE A 85 1.07 7.17 -9.49
CA ILE A 85 1.98 7.91 -10.38
C ILE A 85 1.88 9.41 -10.13
N LEU A 86 0.67 9.96 -10.02
CA LEU A 86 0.48 11.38 -9.74
C LEU A 86 1.07 11.77 -8.37
N TRP A 87 0.86 10.95 -7.35
CA TRP A 87 1.44 11.18 -6.03
C TRP A 87 2.97 11.15 -6.07
N GLN A 88 3.55 10.13 -6.71
CA GLN A 88 5.00 10.03 -6.84
C GLN A 88 5.58 11.20 -7.64
N LEU A 89 4.93 11.61 -8.72
CA LEU A 89 5.34 12.80 -9.49
C LEU A 89 5.28 14.07 -8.65
N ALA A 90 4.20 14.25 -7.88
CA ALA A 90 4.03 15.40 -7.00
C ALA A 90 5.11 15.48 -5.92
N ILE A 91 5.46 14.36 -5.29
CA ILE A 91 6.48 14.32 -4.23
C ILE A 91 7.90 14.38 -4.84
N GLN A 92 8.25 13.43 -5.70
CA GLN A 92 9.59 13.30 -6.28
C GLN A 92 9.96 14.43 -7.24
N GLY A 93 8.98 15.15 -7.79
CA GLY A 93 9.22 16.30 -8.65
C GLY A 93 9.41 17.63 -7.92
N ASN A 94 9.09 17.68 -6.62
CA ASN A 94 9.18 18.91 -5.81
C ASN A 94 10.18 18.78 -4.65
N LEU A 95 10.48 17.56 -4.19
CA LEU A 95 11.37 17.31 -3.06
C LEU A 95 12.74 16.77 -3.53
N PRO A 96 13.86 17.48 -3.28
CA PRO A 96 15.21 16.99 -3.57
C PRO A 96 15.54 15.68 -2.83
N ARG A 97 16.41 14.85 -3.41
CA ARG A 97 16.73 13.52 -2.85
C ARG A 97 17.39 13.58 -1.47
N THR A 98 18.20 14.60 -1.21
CA THR A 98 18.83 14.86 0.09
C THR A 98 17.83 15.02 1.23
N GLU A 99 16.60 15.45 0.94
CA GLU A 99 15.55 15.62 1.96
C GLU A 99 14.91 14.29 2.38
N PHE A 100 15.08 13.21 1.61
CA PHE A 100 14.50 11.90 1.96
C PHE A 100 15.26 11.18 3.06
N GLY A 101 16.56 11.46 3.26
CA GLY A 101 17.34 10.86 4.35
C GLY A 101 16.69 11.06 5.72
N PRO A 102 16.44 12.31 6.16
CA PRO A 102 15.74 12.60 7.42
C PRO A 102 14.33 11.99 7.53
N ILE A 103 13.62 11.84 6.40
CA ILE A 103 12.29 11.23 6.37
C ILE A 103 12.38 9.71 6.59
N ILE A 104 13.36 9.06 5.97
CA ILE A 104 13.63 7.63 6.12
C ILE A 104 14.09 7.30 7.54
N GLU A 105 14.94 8.14 8.14
CA GLU A 105 15.33 8.02 9.55
C GLU A 105 14.14 8.06 10.52
N LYS A 106 13.05 8.74 10.12
CA LYS A 106 11.77 8.79 10.83
C LYS A 106 10.78 7.74 10.33
N GLY A 107 11.27 6.65 9.74
CA GLY A 107 10.44 5.53 9.31
C GLY A 107 9.45 5.89 8.21
N GLY A 108 9.78 6.86 7.35
CA GLY A 108 8.91 7.27 6.24
C GLY A 108 7.63 8.00 6.68
N ASP A 109 7.66 8.65 7.85
CA ASP A 109 6.48 9.31 8.42
C ASP A 109 5.88 10.36 7.47
N ILE A 110 4.56 10.26 7.29
CA ILE A 110 3.83 11.12 6.34
C ILE A 110 3.84 12.57 6.81
N ALA A 111 3.72 12.86 8.11
CA ALA A 111 3.73 14.23 8.59
C ALA A 111 5.11 14.87 8.35
N ILE A 112 6.21 14.14 8.60
CA ILE A 112 7.58 14.59 8.32
C ILE A 112 7.79 14.82 6.81
N LEU A 113 7.31 13.90 5.96
CA LEU A 113 7.35 14.07 4.51
C LEU A 113 6.62 15.35 4.07
N LEU A 114 5.42 15.58 4.60
CA LEU A 114 4.63 16.76 4.25
C LEU A 114 5.29 18.05 4.75
N GLU A 115 5.89 18.05 5.94
CA GLU A 115 6.63 19.19 6.46
C GLU A 115 7.85 19.53 5.58
N ALA A 116 8.63 18.53 5.18
CA ALA A 116 9.74 18.72 4.25
C ALA A 116 9.24 19.29 2.92
N LEU A 117 8.21 18.69 2.33
CA LEU A 117 7.63 19.13 1.06
C LEU A 117 7.12 20.58 1.12
N THR A 118 6.49 21.00 2.22
CA THR A 118 5.98 22.37 2.35
C THR A 118 7.06 23.45 2.30
N LYS A 119 8.33 23.13 2.57
CA LYS A 119 9.45 24.07 2.42
C LYS A 119 9.73 24.41 0.95
N TYR A 120 9.35 23.52 0.03
CA TYR A 120 9.61 23.63 -1.41
C TYR A 120 8.39 24.10 -2.21
N ILE A 121 7.23 24.27 -1.55
CA ILE A 121 6.00 24.76 -2.17
C ILE A 121 5.80 26.24 -1.81
N GLN A 122 5.67 27.11 -2.82
CA GLN A 122 5.61 28.57 -2.61
C GLN A 122 4.28 29.09 -2.05
N THR A 123 3.22 28.28 -2.06
CA THR A 123 1.85 28.70 -1.74
C THR A 123 1.41 28.23 -0.34
N GLY A 124 1.30 29.17 0.60
CA GLY A 124 1.02 28.88 2.02
C GLY A 124 -0.26 28.07 2.30
N TYR A 125 -1.30 28.18 1.47
CA TYR A 125 -2.55 27.42 1.64
C TYR A 125 -2.44 25.96 1.19
N ILE A 126 -1.50 25.63 0.30
CA ILE A 126 -1.42 24.28 -0.30
C ILE A 126 -0.88 23.28 0.70
N GLY A 127 0.05 23.69 1.57
CA GLY A 127 0.49 22.85 2.68
C GLY A 127 -0.66 22.44 3.60
N LEU A 128 -1.59 23.36 3.89
CA LEU A 128 -2.76 23.06 4.71
C LEU A 128 -3.73 22.09 4.00
N ILE A 129 -4.04 22.34 2.72
CA ILE A 129 -4.93 21.45 1.94
C ILE A 129 -4.31 20.05 1.81
N LEU A 130 -2.99 19.97 1.64
CA LEU A 130 -2.26 18.72 1.52
C LEU A 130 -2.26 17.93 2.84
N LYS A 131 -2.00 18.60 3.97
CA LYS A 131 -2.13 17.97 5.31
C LYS A 131 -3.56 17.49 5.55
N PHE A 132 -4.57 18.31 5.21
CA PHE A 132 -5.97 17.91 5.32
C PHE A 132 -6.30 16.69 4.46
N PHE A 133 -5.84 16.66 3.21
CA PHE A 133 -5.95 15.49 2.33
C PHE A 133 -5.33 14.24 2.97
N ALA A 134 -4.07 14.30 3.38
CA ALA A 134 -3.35 13.15 3.91
C ALA A 134 -4.03 12.60 5.18
N TYR A 135 -4.44 13.47 6.11
CA TYR A 135 -5.14 13.03 7.32
C TYR A 135 -6.52 12.43 7.01
N MET A 136 -7.28 13.00 6.06
CA MET A 136 -8.55 12.41 5.64
C MET A 136 -8.37 11.07 4.94
N ALA A 137 -7.32 10.92 4.13
CA ALA A 137 -6.99 9.66 3.46
C ALA A 137 -6.62 8.57 4.49
N ILE A 138 -5.78 8.91 5.47
CA ILE A 138 -5.42 8.00 6.56
C ILE A 138 -6.66 7.64 7.38
N ALA A 139 -7.46 8.62 7.81
CA ALA A 139 -8.64 8.38 8.63
C ALA A 139 -9.70 7.51 7.92
N SER A 140 -9.99 7.80 6.64
CA SER A 140 -10.96 7.02 5.87
C SER A 140 -10.48 5.59 5.58
N SER A 141 -9.20 5.41 5.25
CA SER A 141 -8.60 4.09 5.09
C SER A 141 -8.61 3.30 6.40
N PHE A 142 -8.21 3.95 7.49
CA PHE A 142 -8.20 3.37 8.83
C PHE A 142 -9.59 2.88 9.23
N LEU A 143 -10.64 3.71 9.05
CA LEU A 143 -12.01 3.31 9.36
C LEU A 143 -12.46 2.10 8.54
N GLY A 144 -12.21 2.09 7.22
CA GLY A 144 -12.60 0.98 6.36
C GLY A 144 -11.96 -0.35 6.75
N VAL A 145 -10.64 -0.35 6.97
CA VAL A 145 -9.89 -1.56 7.35
C VAL A 145 -10.25 -2.01 8.77
N THR A 146 -10.37 -1.06 9.69
CA THR A 146 -10.68 -1.36 11.09
C THR A 146 -12.07 -1.94 11.27
N LEU A 147 -13.07 -1.48 10.51
CA LEU A 147 -14.41 -2.07 10.57
C LEU A 147 -14.37 -3.55 10.15
N GLY A 148 -13.68 -3.88 9.07
CA GLY A 148 -13.50 -5.28 8.66
C GLY A 148 -12.72 -6.11 9.68
N LEU A 149 -11.69 -5.54 10.30
CA LEU A 149 -10.94 -6.20 11.37
C LEU A 149 -11.81 -6.40 12.62
N PHE A 150 -12.61 -5.40 12.99
CA PHE A 150 -13.51 -5.44 14.14
C PHE A 150 -14.52 -6.59 13.98
N ASP A 151 -15.18 -6.67 12.82
CA ASP A 151 -16.13 -7.75 12.52
C ASP A 151 -15.43 -9.12 12.53
N TYR A 152 -14.24 -9.21 11.93
CA TYR A 152 -13.45 -10.44 11.96
C TYR A 152 -13.08 -10.90 13.38
N ILE A 153 -12.68 -9.96 14.26
CA ILE A 153 -12.34 -10.27 15.66
C ILE A 153 -13.58 -10.69 16.44
N ALA A 154 -14.73 -10.05 16.22
CA ALA A 154 -15.99 -10.46 16.82
C ALA A 154 -16.34 -11.90 16.45
N ASP A 155 -16.23 -12.26 15.16
CA ASP A 155 -16.49 -13.61 14.66
C ASP A 155 -15.47 -14.63 15.20
N LEU A 156 -14.18 -14.27 15.21
CA LEU A 156 -13.09 -15.16 15.63
C LEU A 156 -13.22 -15.57 17.11
N PHE A 157 -13.50 -14.61 17.98
CA PHE A 157 -13.67 -14.86 19.42
C PHE A 157 -15.11 -15.15 19.83
N LYS A 158 -16.05 -15.10 18.87
CA LYS A 158 -17.48 -15.27 19.09
C LYS A 158 -18.03 -14.29 20.13
N PHE A 159 -17.57 -13.04 20.09
CA PHE A 159 -18.11 -11.98 20.92
C PHE A 159 -19.51 -11.60 20.40
N ASP A 160 -20.44 -11.34 21.32
CA ASP A 160 -21.81 -10.98 20.98
C ASP A 160 -21.97 -9.49 20.68
N ASP A 161 -23.14 -9.11 20.15
CA ASP A 161 -23.48 -7.72 19.83
C ASP A 161 -23.89 -6.88 21.05
N SER A 162 -23.78 -7.45 22.27
CA SER A 162 -24.03 -6.71 23.50
C SER A 162 -23.02 -5.57 23.66
N VAL A 163 -23.34 -4.56 24.48
CA VAL A 163 -22.39 -3.47 24.78
C VAL A 163 -21.06 -4.03 25.30
N ALA A 164 -21.12 -5.04 26.17
CA ALA A 164 -19.93 -5.69 26.71
C ALA A 164 -19.15 -6.48 25.64
N GLY A 165 -19.84 -7.20 24.75
CA GLY A 165 -19.22 -7.93 23.64
C GLY A 165 -18.53 -6.99 22.65
N ARG A 166 -19.21 -5.93 22.21
CA ARG A 166 -18.63 -4.91 21.33
C ARG A 166 -17.48 -4.15 21.98
N SER A 167 -17.54 -3.88 23.28
CA SER A 167 -16.41 -3.30 24.02
C SER A 167 -15.19 -4.24 24.03
N LYS A 168 -15.38 -5.55 24.22
CA LYS A 168 -14.28 -6.53 24.12
C LYS A 168 -13.69 -6.55 22.71
N THR A 169 -14.53 -6.58 21.67
CA THR A 169 -14.08 -6.51 20.28
C THR A 169 -13.26 -5.24 20.03
N ALA A 170 -13.72 -4.09 20.51
CA ALA A 170 -13.01 -2.82 20.39
C ALA A 170 -11.64 -2.88 21.07
N LEU A 171 -11.58 -3.37 22.32
CA LEU A 171 -10.32 -3.46 23.05
C LEU A 171 -9.31 -4.36 22.33
N VAL A 172 -9.72 -5.53 21.86
CA VAL A 172 -8.83 -6.45 21.12
C VAL A 172 -8.41 -5.88 19.77
N THR A 173 -9.29 -5.11 19.11
CA THR A 173 -9.01 -4.49 17.81
C THR A 173 -8.03 -3.31 17.92
N PHE A 174 -8.20 -2.45 18.95
CA PHE A 174 -7.50 -1.17 19.03
C PHE A 174 -6.33 -1.14 20.01
N LEU A 175 -6.37 -1.89 21.12
CA LEU A 175 -5.29 -1.84 22.11
C LEU A 175 -3.95 -2.34 21.56
N PRO A 176 -3.86 -3.50 20.87
CA PRO A 176 -2.58 -3.97 20.34
C PRO A 176 -1.90 -2.96 19.40
N PRO A 177 -2.55 -2.41 18.35
CA PRO A 177 -1.91 -1.42 17.49
C PRO A 177 -1.60 -0.11 18.23
N LEU A 178 -2.41 0.30 19.22
CA LEU A 178 -2.12 1.48 20.05
C LEU A 178 -0.86 1.29 20.90
N PHE A 179 -0.72 0.15 21.59
CA PHE A 179 0.49 -0.13 22.38
C PHE A 179 1.72 -0.17 21.49
N LEU A 180 1.63 -0.79 20.31
CA LEU A 180 2.74 -0.83 19.36
C LEU A 180 3.10 0.56 18.83
N SER A 181 2.12 1.43 18.56
CA SER A 181 2.41 2.79 18.08
C SER A 181 3.05 3.68 19.16
N LEU A 182 2.71 3.47 20.44
CA LEU A 182 3.35 4.17 21.55
C LEU A 182 4.79 3.71 21.81
N LEU A 183 5.05 2.41 21.68
CA LEU A 183 6.40 1.84 21.88
C LEU A 183 7.31 2.06 20.66
N PHE A 184 6.74 2.07 19.46
CA PHE A 184 7.46 2.17 18.18
C PHE A 184 6.83 3.25 17.29
N PRO A 185 7.00 4.55 17.61
CA PRO A 185 6.31 5.65 16.92
C PRO A 185 6.64 5.76 15.42
N TYR A 186 7.81 5.28 14.99
CA TYR A 186 8.23 5.24 13.59
C TYR A 186 8.22 3.82 13.00
N GLY A 187 7.49 2.89 13.63
CA GLY A 187 7.43 1.47 13.24
C GLY A 187 6.54 1.19 12.02
N PHE A 188 5.93 2.21 11.39
CA PHE A 188 4.96 2.02 10.30
C PHE A 188 5.54 1.30 9.09
N VAL A 189 6.69 1.76 8.56
CA VAL A 189 7.34 1.13 7.39
C VAL A 189 7.77 -0.31 7.68
N ILE A 190 8.19 -0.59 8.93
CA ILE A 190 8.52 -1.96 9.35
C ILE A 190 7.24 -2.82 9.37
N ALA A 191 6.16 -2.31 9.98
CA ALA A 191 4.89 -3.02 10.09
C ALA A 191 4.28 -3.32 8.71
N ILE A 192 4.28 -2.35 7.78
CA ILE A 192 3.77 -2.57 6.42
C ILE A 192 4.64 -3.54 5.62
N GLY A 193 5.95 -3.60 5.88
CA GLY A 193 6.84 -4.63 5.33
C GLY A 193 6.45 -6.04 5.79
N TYR A 194 6.17 -6.25 7.08
CA TYR A 194 5.66 -7.53 7.58
C TYR A 194 4.25 -7.86 7.04
N ALA A 195 3.37 -6.87 6.94
CA ALA A 195 2.08 -7.04 6.30
C ALA A 195 2.24 -7.48 4.83
N GLY A 196 3.23 -6.94 4.13
CA GLY A 196 3.60 -7.35 2.77
C GLY A 196 4.09 -8.79 2.68
N LEU A 197 4.86 -9.26 3.66
CA LEU A 197 5.27 -10.67 3.74
C LEU A 197 4.05 -11.59 3.93
N ALA A 198 3.15 -11.24 4.86
CA ALA A 198 1.92 -12.01 5.05
C ALA A 198 1.02 -12.00 3.80
N ALA A 199 0.85 -10.84 3.17
CA ALA A 199 0.12 -10.68 1.92
C ALA A 199 0.76 -11.49 0.78
N THR A 200 2.09 -11.59 0.73
CA THR A 200 2.80 -12.41 -0.27
C THR A 200 2.38 -13.87 -0.20
N ILE A 201 2.31 -14.42 1.01
CA ILE A 201 1.91 -15.81 1.20
C ILE A 201 0.43 -15.99 0.82
N TRP A 202 -0.45 -15.18 1.42
CA TRP A 202 -1.90 -15.41 1.35
C TRP A 202 -2.58 -14.85 0.11
N ALA A 203 -2.05 -13.77 -0.47
CA ALA A 203 -2.65 -13.09 -1.61
C ALA A 203 -1.92 -13.36 -2.94
N ALA A 204 -0.64 -13.78 -2.92
CA ALA A 204 0.09 -14.13 -4.15
C ALA A 204 0.32 -15.64 -4.30
N ILE A 205 1.07 -16.26 -3.38
CA ILE A 205 1.52 -17.65 -3.52
C ILE A 205 0.35 -18.63 -3.42
N VAL A 206 -0.42 -18.55 -2.33
CA VAL A 206 -1.54 -19.48 -2.09
C VAL A 206 -2.59 -19.42 -3.21
N PRO A 207 -3.08 -18.24 -3.66
CA PRO A 207 -4.03 -18.19 -4.77
C PRO A 207 -3.49 -18.74 -6.08
N ALA A 208 -2.20 -18.54 -6.40
CA ALA A 208 -1.60 -19.09 -7.61
C ALA A 208 -1.55 -20.63 -7.57
N LEU A 209 -1.16 -21.20 -6.43
CA LEU A 209 -1.13 -22.65 -6.23
C LEU A 209 -2.55 -23.25 -6.22
N LEU A 210 -3.51 -22.57 -5.59
CA LEU A 210 -4.93 -22.94 -5.62
C LEU A 210 -5.49 -22.91 -7.04
N ALA A 211 -5.12 -21.93 -7.85
CA ALA A 211 -5.52 -21.88 -9.26
C ALA A 211 -4.98 -23.10 -10.03
N LYS A 212 -3.73 -23.51 -9.79
CA LYS A 212 -3.15 -24.73 -10.37
C LYS A 212 -3.87 -25.99 -9.90
N ALA A 213 -4.07 -26.14 -8.59
CA ALA A 213 -4.75 -27.31 -8.02
C ALA A 213 -6.22 -27.41 -8.47
N SER A 214 -6.92 -26.28 -8.56
CA SER A 214 -8.30 -26.17 -9.04
C SER A 214 -8.42 -26.64 -10.50
N ARG A 215 -7.44 -26.33 -11.36
CA ARG A 215 -7.43 -26.80 -12.76
C ARG A 215 -7.39 -28.33 -12.89
N THR A 216 -6.73 -29.02 -11.95
CA THR A 216 -6.68 -30.50 -11.92
C THR A 216 -7.93 -31.08 -11.27
N LYS A 217 -8.37 -30.51 -10.14
CA LYS A 217 -9.52 -31.01 -9.37
C LYS A 217 -10.85 -30.79 -10.08
N PHE A 218 -10.97 -29.71 -10.86
CA PHE A 218 -12.18 -29.33 -11.58
C PHE A 218 -11.88 -29.18 -13.09
N PRO A 219 -11.91 -30.29 -13.85
CA PRO A 219 -11.71 -30.25 -15.30
C PRO A 219 -12.83 -29.47 -16.01
N GLN A 220 -14.08 -29.63 -15.55
CA GLN A 220 -15.28 -28.97 -16.08
C GLN A 220 -15.56 -27.62 -15.41
N ARG A 221 -14.56 -26.72 -15.41
CA ARG A 221 -14.65 -25.40 -14.78
C ARG A 221 -15.19 -24.34 -15.76
N SER A 222 -16.00 -23.41 -15.26
CA SER A 222 -16.57 -22.31 -16.06
C SER A 222 -15.59 -21.18 -16.36
N TYR A 223 -14.54 -21.03 -15.56
CA TYR A 223 -13.55 -19.96 -15.70
C TYR A 223 -12.12 -20.50 -15.53
N THR A 224 -11.20 -20.01 -16.36
CA THR A 224 -9.76 -20.24 -16.24
C THR A 224 -9.02 -18.94 -16.54
N VAL A 225 -8.17 -18.49 -15.61
CA VAL A 225 -7.28 -17.35 -15.85
C VAL A 225 -6.26 -17.68 -16.94
N TYR A 226 -5.96 -16.69 -17.79
CA TYR A 226 -5.01 -16.80 -18.90
C TYR A 226 -3.57 -17.09 -18.43
N GLY A 227 -2.70 -17.45 -19.38
CA GLY A 227 -1.26 -17.63 -19.13
C GLY A 227 -0.86 -19.00 -18.57
N GLY A 228 -1.82 -19.92 -18.40
CA GLY A 228 -1.52 -21.33 -18.09
C GLY A 228 -0.68 -21.52 -16.84
N ASN A 229 0.22 -22.50 -16.85
CA ASN A 229 1.13 -22.77 -15.73
C ASN A 229 2.27 -21.75 -15.62
N PHE A 230 2.64 -21.10 -16.73
CA PHE A 230 3.64 -20.04 -16.73
C PHE A 230 3.23 -18.91 -15.78
N MET A 231 2.00 -18.40 -15.90
CA MET A 231 1.49 -17.33 -15.02
C MET A 231 1.50 -17.74 -13.54
N VAL A 232 1.18 -19.00 -13.23
CA VAL A 232 1.24 -19.51 -11.85
C VAL A 232 2.66 -19.44 -11.31
N TYR A 233 3.63 -19.98 -12.05
CA TYR A 233 5.03 -19.97 -11.60
C TYR A 233 5.62 -18.56 -11.56
N PHE A 234 5.21 -17.68 -12.46
CA PHE A 234 5.59 -16.27 -12.44
C PHE A 234 5.12 -15.57 -11.16
N VAL A 235 3.85 -15.74 -10.78
CA VAL A 235 3.32 -15.16 -9.53
C VAL A 235 4.00 -15.75 -8.29
N VAL A 236 4.28 -17.07 -8.29
CA VAL A 236 5.02 -17.71 -7.20
C VAL A 236 6.44 -17.18 -7.11
N LEU A 237 7.15 -17.04 -8.24
CA LEU A 237 8.50 -16.47 -8.28
C LEU A 237 8.50 -15.03 -7.77
N PHE A 238 7.56 -14.20 -8.20
CA PHE A 238 7.38 -12.84 -7.68
C PHE A 238 7.16 -12.85 -6.16
N GLY A 239 6.35 -13.79 -5.64
CA GLY A 239 6.18 -13.94 -4.20
C GLY A 239 7.46 -14.35 -3.47
N VAL A 240 8.22 -15.30 -4.02
CA VAL A 240 9.53 -15.69 -3.44
C VAL A 240 10.50 -14.51 -3.43
N LEU A 241 10.56 -13.73 -4.52
CA LEU A 241 11.40 -12.52 -4.59
C LEU A 241 10.99 -11.48 -3.53
N ASN A 242 9.70 -11.27 -3.28
CA ASN A 242 9.23 -10.39 -2.21
C ASN A 242 9.68 -10.86 -0.82
N ILE A 243 9.57 -12.17 -0.53
CA ILE A 243 10.01 -12.74 0.75
C ILE A 243 11.53 -12.55 0.90
N LEU A 244 12.30 -12.88 -0.13
CA LEU A 244 13.75 -12.72 -0.11
C LEU A 244 14.16 -11.26 0.07
N ALA A 245 13.51 -10.34 -0.63
CA ALA A 245 13.76 -8.91 -0.48
C ALA A 245 13.46 -8.43 0.95
N GLN A 246 12.31 -8.81 1.51
CA GLN A 246 11.92 -8.42 2.87
C GLN A 246 12.90 -8.97 3.93
N LEU A 247 13.34 -10.23 3.78
CA LEU A 247 14.34 -10.82 4.67
C LEU A 247 15.71 -10.13 4.51
N ALA A 248 16.13 -9.89 3.27
CA ALA A 248 17.39 -9.19 2.99
C ALA A 248 17.39 -7.76 3.56
N MET A 249 16.26 -7.05 3.55
CA MET A 249 16.11 -5.77 4.26
C MET A 249 16.31 -5.94 5.78
N GLN A 250 15.67 -6.94 6.39
CA GLN A 250 15.77 -7.17 7.84
C GLN A 250 17.17 -7.56 8.31
N PHE A 251 17.93 -8.28 7.47
CA PHE A 251 19.33 -8.63 7.75
C PHE A 251 20.33 -7.54 7.35
N GLY A 252 19.87 -6.40 6.82
CA GLY A 252 20.74 -5.30 6.38
C GLY A 252 21.59 -5.65 5.15
N TRP A 253 21.14 -6.60 4.32
CA TRP A 253 21.83 -7.02 3.09
C TRP A 253 21.47 -6.16 1.88
N LEU A 254 20.38 -5.39 1.97
CA LEU A 254 19.98 -4.42 0.95
C LEU A 254 20.41 -3.01 1.35
N PRO A 255 20.72 -2.14 0.37
CA PRO A 255 21.15 -0.78 0.65
C PRO A 255 20.02 0.03 1.28
N GLU A 256 20.41 0.95 2.17
CA GLU A 256 19.54 1.94 2.78
C GLU A 256 19.97 3.32 2.29
N PHE A 257 19.02 4.06 1.71
CA PHE A 257 19.28 5.39 1.20
C PHE A 257 19.35 6.40 2.36
N LYS A 258 20.42 7.19 2.43
CA LYS A 258 20.69 8.10 3.56
C LYS A 258 20.64 9.59 3.22
N GLY A 259 20.30 9.94 1.97
CA GLY A 259 20.29 11.33 1.48
C GLY A 259 21.47 11.64 0.57
#